data_AF-A0AB74E489-F1
#
_entry.id   AF-A0AB74E489-F1
#
_cell.length_a   1.000
_cell.length_b   1.000
_cell.length_c   1.000
_cell.angle_alpha   90.00
_cell.angle_beta   90.00
_cell.angle_gamma   90.00
#
_symmetry.space_group_name_H-M   'P 1'
#
loop_
_entity.id
_entity.type
_entity.pdbx_description
1 polymer ?
#
loop_
_entity_poly.entity_id
_entity_poly.type
_entity_poly.pdbx_seq_one_letter_code
_entity_poly.pdbx_strand_id
1 'polypeptide(L)'
;MARDARKRTSSNFPQLPPAPDDYPTFPDTSTWPVVFPELPAAPYGGPCRPPQHTSKAAAPRIPADRLPNHVAIVMDGNGRWATQRGLARTEGHKMGEAVVIDIACGAIELGIKWLSLYAFSTENWK
;
A
#
# COMPACT_ATOMS: atom_id res chain seq x y z
N MET A 1 17.77 11.63 -42.59
CA MET A 1 16.48 11.17 -42.02
C MET A 1 16.51 11.39 -40.51
N ALA A 2 15.93 12.49 -40.05
CA ALA A 2 15.83 12.81 -38.64
C ALA A 2 14.79 11.89 -37.99
N ARG A 3 15.19 11.09 -36.99
CA ARG A 3 14.25 10.35 -36.15
C ARG A 3 13.61 11.36 -35.21
N ASP A 4 12.39 11.75 -35.55
CA ASP A 4 11.52 12.56 -34.72
C ASP A 4 11.13 11.74 -33.48
N ALA A 5 11.92 11.92 -32.41
CA ALA A 5 11.65 11.37 -31.11
C ALA A 5 10.44 12.11 -30.55
N ARG A 6 9.24 11.57 -30.83
CA ARG A 6 8.01 11.91 -30.12
C ARG A 6 8.30 11.91 -28.62
N LYS A 7 8.52 13.11 -28.07
CA LYS A 7 8.59 13.38 -26.64
C LYS A 7 7.26 12.91 -26.06
N ARG A 8 7.24 11.67 -25.55
CA ARG A 8 6.22 11.24 -24.60
C ARG A 8 6.38 12.18 -23.42
N THR A 9 5.51 13.18 -23.33
CA THR A 9 5.24 13.94 -22.11
C THR A 9 4.56 13.00 -21.11
N SER A 10 5.27 11.94 -20.72
CA SER A 10 4.96 11.15 -19.55
C SER A 10 5.23 12.09 -18.39
N SER A 11 4.19 12.48 -17.65
CA SER A 11 4.41 13.28 -16.45
C SER A 11 5.49 12.59 -15.60
N ASN A 12 6.48 13.34 -15.10
CA ASN A 12 7.60 12.79 -14.31
C ASN A 12 7.16 12.09 -13.01
N PHE A 13 5.86 11.96 -12.77
CA PHE A 13 5.24 11.51 -11.54
C PHE A 13 4.58 10.15 -11.79
N PRO A 14 5.11 9.05 -11.23
CA PRO A 14 4.61 7.70 -11.49
C PRO A 14 3.38 7.35 -10.64
N GLN A 15 2.94 8.25 -9.75
CA GLN A 15 1.79 8.04 -8.88
C GLN A 15 0.49 7.92 -9.67
N LEU A 16 -0.43 7.10 -9.17
CA LEU A 16 -1.82 7.15 -9.62
C LEU A 16 -2.42 8.53 -9.28
N PRO A 17 -3.34 9.06 -10.11
CA PRO A 17 -4.12 10.24 -9.71
C PRO A 17 -4.96 9.91 -8.46
N PRO A 18 -5.50 10.92 -7.75
CA PRO A 18 -6.49 10.68 -6.70
C PRO A 18 -7.61 9.75 -7.19
N ALA A 19 -8.06 8.84 -6.33
CA ALA A 19 -9.18 7.97 -6.66
C ALA A 19 -10.47 8.79 -6.79
N PRO A 20 -11.49 8.31 -7.52
CA PRO A 20 -12.84 8.85 -7.39
C PRO A 20 -13.31 8.90 -5.93
N ASP A 21 -14.10 9.90 -5.57
CA ASP A 21 -14.57 10.07 -4.18
C ASP A 21 -15.42 8.89 -3.68
N ASP A 22 -16.05 8.16 -4.60
CA ASP A 22 -16.87 6.97 -4.37
C ASP A 22 -16.10 5.65 -4.54
N TYR A 23 -14.79 5.70 -4.81
CA TYR A 23 -13.98 4.48 -4.95
C TYR A 23 -13.88 3.74 -3.62
N PRO A 24 -13.92 2.38 -3.61
CA PRO A 24 -13.86 1.61 -2.37
C PRO A 24 -12.67 1.98 -1.49
N THR A 25 -12.90 1.97 -0.17
CA THR A 25 -11.88 2.30 0.83
C THR A 25 -11.37 1.07 1.58
N PHE A 26 -10.14 1.12 2.05
CA PHE A 26 -9.53 0.11 2.90
C PHE A 26 -8.55 0.77 3.90
N PRO A 27 -8.28 0.20 5.08
CA PRO A 27 -9.00 -0.91 5.73
C PRO A 27 -10.24 -0.44 6.51
N ASP A 28 -11.26 -1.31 6.60
CA ASP A 28 -12.28 -1.26 7.64
C ASP A 28 -11.90 -2.27 8.73
N THR A 29 -11.52 -1.76 9.91
CA THR A 29 -11.06 -2.59 11.03
C THR A 29 -12.18 -2.91 12.03
N SER A 30 -13.45 -2.73 11.67
CA SER A 30 -14.60 -3.11 12.51
C SER A 30 -14.81 -4.63 12.58
N THR A 31 -14.26 -5.39 11.64
CA THR A 31 -14.27 -6.85 11.59
C THR A 31 -12.85 -7.42 11.54
N TRP A 32 -12.71 -8.69 11.94
CA TRP A 32 -11.48 -9.44 11.75
C TRP A 32 -11.78 -10.89 11.28
N PRO A 33 -11.17 -11.38 10.18
CA PRO A 33 -10.25 -10.66 9.29
C PRO A 33 -10.90 -9.46 8.59
N VAL A 34 -10.09 -8.46 8.26
CA VAL A 34 -10.59 -7.29 7.53
C VAL A 34 -11.08 -7.69 6.15
N VAL A 35 -12.19 -7.10 5.71
CA VAL A 35 -12.74 -7.39 4.38
C VAL A 35 -12.04 -6.52 3.35
N PHE A 36 -11.39 -7.15 2.39
CA PHE A 36 -10.93 -6.44 1.19
C PHE A 36 -12.14 -6.17 0.28
N PRO A 37 -12.40 -4.91 -0.11
CA PRO A 37 -13.62 -4.58 -0.83
C PRO A 37 -13.61 -5.13 -2.27
N GLU A 38 -14.80 -5.37 -2.80
CA GLU A 38 -14.94 -5.59 -4.24
C GLU A 38 -14.56 -4.31 -5.00
N LEU A 39 -13.79 -4.46 -6.09
CA LEU A 39 -13.28 -3.34 -6.87
C LEU A 39 -14.02 -3.24 -8.21
N PRO A 40 -14.31 -2.02 -8.70
CA PRO A 40 -14.89 -1.83 -10.03
C PRO A 40 -14.04 -2.49 -11.12
N ALA A 41 -14.70 -3.18 -12.05
CA ALA A 41 -14.03 -3.84 -13.16
C ALA A 41 -13.28 -2.85 -14.06
N ALA A 42 -12.06 -3.22 -14.46
CA ALA A 42 -11.31 -2.46 -15.45
C ALA A 42 -11.92 -2.68 -16.85
N PRO A 43 -12.30 -1.61 -17.60
CA PRO A 43 -13.01 -1.73 -18.88
C PRO A 43 -12.33 -2.61 -19.94
N TYR A 44 -11.00 -2.75 -19.86
CA TYR A 44 -10.18 -3.49 -20.81
C TYR A 44 -9.32 -4.57 -20.15
N GLY A 45 -9.65 -4.97 -18.91
CA GLY A 45 -8.82 -5.86 -18.09
C GLY A 45 -7.57 -5.18 -17.52
N GLY A 46 -6.59 -6.00 -17.10
CA GLY A 46 -5.38 -5.54 -16.41
C GLY A 46 -5.54 -5.48 -14.88
N PRO A 47 -4.51 -5.01 -14.16
CA PRO A 47 -4.59 -4.87 -12.71
C PRO A 47 -5.67 -3.85 -12.31
N CYS A 48 -6.49 -4.19 -11.32
CA CYS A 48 -7.40 -3.23 -10.71
C CYS A 48 -6.61 -2.14 -9.98
N ARG A 49 -7.16 -0.92 -9.94
CA ARG A 49 -6.68 0.12 -9.03
C ARG A 49 -6.89 -0.36 -7.58
N PRO A 50 -5.91 -0.20 -6.67
CA PRO A 50 -6.12 -0.56 -5.26
C PRO A 50 -7.23 0.31 -4.62
N PRO A 51 -7.93 -0.18 -3.58
CA PRO A 51 -8.82 0.67 -2.79
C PRO A 51 -8.04 1.84 -2.20
N GLN A 52 -8.69 3.00 -2.10
CA GLN A 52 -8.06 4.17 -1.48
C GLN A 52 -8.06 4.03 0.05
N HIS A 53 -7.18 4.74 0.75
CA HIS A 53 -7.19 4.75 2.21
C HIS A 53 -8.55 5.29 2.75
N THR A 54 -8.98 4.86 3.93
CA THR A 54 -10.23 5.33 4.57
C THR A 54 -10.31 6.85 4.76
N SER A 55 -9.16 7.53 4.85
CA SER A 55 -9.09 9.01 4.88
C SER A 55 -9.23 9.68 3.50
N LYS A 56 -9.24 8.92 2.41
CA LYS A 56 -9.22 9.38 1.01
C LYS A 56 -8.00 10.24 0.64
N ALA A 57 -6.91 10.14 1.42
CA ALA A 57 -5.67 10.81 1.09
C ALA A 57 -5.10 10.28 -0.23
N ALA A 58 -4.60 11.18 -1.08
CA ALA A 58 -3.92 10.83 -2.32
C ALA A 58 -2.40 10.76 -2.13
N ALA A 59 -1.73 9.88 -2.87
CA ALA A 59 -0.28 9.78 -2.85
C ALA A 59 0.39 11.12 -3.24
N PRO A 60 1.47 11.54 -2.55
CA PRO A 60 2.19 12.76 -2.88
C PRO A 60 2.85 12.66 -4.25
N ARG A 61 2.86 13.77 -4.99
CA ARG A 61 3.53 13.86 -6.30
C ARG A 61 5.04 13.98 -6.12
N ILE A 62 5.75 12.86 -6.24
CA ILE A 62 7.22 12.78 -6.19
C ILE A 62 7.75 12.36 -7.57
N PRO A 63 8.73 13.08 -8.16
CA PRO A 63 9.33 12.67 -9.42
C PRO A 63 9.91 11.25 -9.35
N ALA A 64 9.76 10.47 -10.43
CA ALA A 64 10.15 9.05 -10.46
C ALA A 64 11.64 8.84 -10.15
N ASP A 65 12.50 9.76 -10.59
CA ASP A 65 13.94 9.76 -10.34
C ASP A 65 14.31 10.02 -8.87
N ARG A 66 13.35 10.47 -8.06
CA ARG A 66 13.51 10.74 -6.62
C ARG A 66 12.76 9.74 -5.73
N LEU A 67 12.00 8.82 -6.31
CA LEU A 67 11.37 7.76 -5.54
C LEU A 67 12.38 6.65 -5.23
N PRO A 68 12.30 6.03 -4.03
CA PRO A 68 13.02 4.81 -3.78
C PRO A 68 12.50 3.73 -4.73
N ASN A 69 13.41 3.13 -5.50
CA ASN A 69 13.05 1.97 -6.32
C ASN A 69 12.63 0.79 -5.43
N HIS A 70 13.24 0.65 -4.24
CA HIS A 70 13.00 -0.42 -3.27
C HIS A 70 12.86 0.13 -1.86
N VAL A 71 11.78 -0.27 -1.18
CA VAL A 71 11.53 -0.01 0.23
C VAL A 71 11.51 -1.33 1.00
N ALA A 72 12.24 -1.40 2.12
CA ALA A 72 12.19 -2.51 3.06
C ALA A 72 11.61 -2.04 4.40
N ILE A 73 10.69 -2.80 4.98
CA ILE A 73 9.97 -2.44 6.21
C ILE A 73 10.15 -3.54 7.25
N VAL A 74 10.57 -3.14 8.45
CA VAL A 74 10.54 -3.97 9.65
C VAL A 74 9.26 -3.67 10.43
N MET A 75 8.34 -4.63 10.47
CA MET A 75 6.99 -4.43 11.04
C MET A 75 6.98 -4.72 12.55
N ASP A 76 7.77 -3.97 13.30
CA ASP A 76 7.85 -4.10 14.76
C ASP A 76 6.74 -3.30 15.47
N GLY A 77 6.46 -3.65 16.72
CA GLY A 77 5.57 -2.91 17.60
C GLY A 77 4.22 -3.58 17.85
N ASN A 78 3.83 -4.59 17.06
CA ASN A 78 2.55 -5.31 17.21
C ASN A 78 2.31 -5.79 18.65
N GLY A 79 3.29 -6.46 19.25
CA GLY A 79 3.19 -6.92 20.63
C GLY A 79 3.09 -5.77 21.66
N ARG A 80 3.86 -4.69 21.48
CA ARG A 80 3.82 -3.51 22.38
C ARG A 80 2.48 -2.79 22.27
N TRP A 81 1.95 -2.65 21.05
CA TRP A 81 0.64 -2.06 20.77
C TRP A 81 -0.49 -2.81 21.48
N ALA A 82 -0.43 -4.16 21.47
CA ALA A 82 -1.40 -5.00 22.15
C ALA A 82 -1.28 -4.88 23.68
N THR A 83 -0.06 -4.96 24.21
CA THR A 83 0.19 -4.83 25.66
C THR A 83 -0.26 -3.47 26.20
N GLN A 84 -0.07 -2.38 25.46
CA GLN A 84 -0.55 -1.04 25.85
C GLN A 84 -2.08 -0.98 26.01
N ARG A 85 -2.81 -1.90 25.37
CA ARG A 85 -4.28 -2.01 25.41
C ARG A 85 -4.77 -3.12 26.34
N GLY A 86 -3.87 -3.75 27.11
CA GLY A 86 -4.21 -4.89 27.97
C GLY A 86 -4.60 -6.15 27.18
N LEU A 87 -4.19 -6.26 25.92
CA LEU A 87 -4.50 -7.39 25.03
C LEU A 87 -3.35 -8.39 24.95
N ALA A 88 -3.66 -9.62 24.56
CA ALA A 88 -2.66 -10.62 24.21
C ALA A 88 -1.85 -10.14 22.98
N ARG A 89 -0.54 -10.45 22.95
CA ARG A 89 0.36 -10.03 21.86
C ARG A 89 -0.13 -10.45 20.47
N THR A 90 -0.78 -11.62 20.38
CA THR A 90 -1.40 -12.14 19.15
C THR A 90 -2.40 -11.18 18.53
N GLU A 91 -3.14 -10.41 19.34
CA GLU A 91 -4.10 -9.44 18.84
C GLU A 91 -3.42 -8.30 18.07
N GLY A 92 -2.21 -7.91 18.46
CA GLY A 92 -1.43 -6.95 17.70
C GLY A 92 -1.01 -7.48 16.34
N HIS A 93 -0.66 -8.77 16.26
CA HIS A 93 -0.31 -9.40 14.98
C HIS A 93 -1.52 -9.51 14.04
N LYS A 94 -2.71 -9.78 14.57
CA LYS A 94 -3.97 -9.75 13.81
C LYS A 94 -4.22 -8.40 13.15
N MET A 95 -3.97 -7.30 13.88
CA MET A 95 -4.12 -5.95 13.31
C MET A 95 -3.03 -5.62 12.28
N GLY A 96 -1.83 -6.20 12.44
CA GLY A 96 -0.73 -6.04 11.50
C GLY A 96 -1.04 -6.56 10.08
N GLU A 97 -1.95 -7.54 9.95
CA GLU A 97 -2.39 -8.06 8.65
C GLU A 97 -3.01 -6.96 7.77
N ALA A 98 -3.96 -6.19 8.31
CA ALA A 98 -4.61 -5.11 7.57
C ALA A 98 -3.61 -4.02 7.15
N VAL A 99 -2.65 -3.71 8.02
CA VAL A 99 -1.61 -2.72 7.77
C VAL A 99 -0.70 -3.15 6.62
N VAL A 100 -0.37 -4.43 6.51
CA VAL A 100 0.42 -4.96 5.38
C VAL A 100 -0.27 -4.69 4.04
N ILE A 101 -1.57 -4.96 3.96
CA ILE A 101 -2.34 -4.76 2.73
C ILE A 101 -2.47 -3.26 2.42
N ASP A 102 -2.72 -2.42 3.43
CA ASP A 102 -2.81 -0.98 3.26
C ASP A 102 -1.49 -0.36 2.75
N ILE A 103 -0.35 -0.80 3.30
CA ILE A 103 0.98 -0.41 2.82
C ILE A 103 1.20 -0.85 1.37
N ALA A 104 0.77 -2.06 1.00
CA ALA A 104 0.89 -2.54 -0.38
C ALA A 104 0.04 -1.69 -1.35
N CYS A 105 -1.19 -1.34 -0.98
CA CYS A 105 -2.05 -0.41 -1.71
C CYS A 105 -1.36 0.95 -1.90
N GLY A 106 -0.87 1.56 -0.81
CA GLY A 106 -0.17 2.84 -0.85
C GLY A 106 1.13 2.80 -1.67
N ALA A 107 1.87 1.68 -1.63
CA ALA A 107 3.07 1.49 -2.44
C ALA A 107 2.74 1.46 -3.95
N ILE A 108 1.62 0.83 -4.34
CA ILE A 108 1.11 0.85 -5.71
C ILE A 108 0.69 2.27 -6.10
N GLU A 109 -0.08 2.96 -5.26
CA GLU A 109 -0.52 4.33 -5.52
C GLU A 109 0.67 5.30 -5.68
N LEU A 110 1.72 5.14 -4.88
CA LEU A 110 2.94 5.96 -4.95
C LEU A 110 3.85 5.59 -6.14
N GLY A 111 3.72 4.36 -6.66
CA GLY A 111 4.53 3.85 -7.76
C GLY A 111 5.85 3.19 -7.35
N ILE A 112 5.98 2.75 -6.09
CA ILE A 112 7.12 1.95 -5.61
C ILE A 112 7.19 0.64 -6.39
N LYS A 113 8.40 0.22 -6.81
CA LYS A 113 8.59 -0.97 -7.65
C LYS A 113 8.94 -2.23 -6.87
N TRP A 114 9.61 -2.08 -5.74
CA TRP A 114 10.00 -3.19 -4.88
C TRP A 114 9.64 -2.88 -3.43
N LEU A 115 8.93 -3.80 -2.79
CA LEU A 115 8.57 -3.73 -1.39
C LEU A 115 8.97 -5.05 -0.72
N SER A 116 9.76 -4.97 0.34
CA SER A 116 10.15 -6.11 1.16
C SER A 116 9.66 -5.91 2.59
N LEU A 117 8.97 -6.92 3.13
CA LEU A 117 8.40 -6.86 4.47
C LEU A 117 9.07 -7.91 5.35
N TYR A 118 9.56 -7.49 6.51
CA TYR A 118 10.13 -8.39 7.49
C TYR A 118 9.01 -8.99 8.35
N ALA A 119 8.37 -10.05 7.84
CA ALA A 119 7.23 -10.67 8.50
C ALA A 119 7.63 -11.57 9.68
N PHE A 120 8.76 -12.27 9.58
CA PHE A 120 9.26 -13.16 10.63
C PHE A 120 10.78 -13.34 10.50
N SER A 121 11.51 -13.33 11.62
CA SER A 121 12.96 -13.53 11.66
C SER A 121 13.39 -14.89 12.18
N THR A 122 14.56 -15.34 11.72
CA THR A 122 15.32 -16.44 12.34
C THR A 122 15.57 -16.23 13.84
N GLU A 123 15.70 -15.00 14.31
CA GLU A 123 15.89 -14.71 15.74
C GLU A 123 14.59 -14.80 16.56
N ASN A 124 13.42 -14.86 15.92
CA ASN A 124 12.14 -15.00 16.63
C ASN A 124 11.90 -16.39 17.22
N TRP A 125 12.78 -17.36 16.95
CA TRP A 125 12.75 -18.70 17.54
C TRP A 125 13.41 -18.79 18.93
N LYS A 126 14.04 -17.71 19.41
CA LYS A 126 14.66 -17.63 20.74
C LYS A 126 13.62 -17.35 21.82
#